data_AF-A0A6B9CIH7-F1
#
_entry.id   AF-A0A6B9CIH7-F1
#
_cell.length_a   1.000
_cell.length_b   1.000
_cell.length_c   1.000
_cell.angle_alpha   90.00
_cell.angle_beta   90.00
_cell.angle_gamma   90.00
#
_symmetry.space_group_name_H-M   'P 1'
#
loop_
_entity.id
_entity.type
_entity.pdbx_description
1 polymer ?
#
loop_
_entity_poly.entity_id
_entity_poly.type
_entity_poly.pdbx_seq_one_letter_code
_entity_poly.pdbx_strand_id
1 'polypeptide(L)'
;MKVLLVLVCCLAVAMAQFSSDKQRASAMNECQEELKVPDSEVEDPSKLGCLYACMHKKVGYTDADGTYNLRKLAGSAYNQRFEEAAQRVMNMCAEQAKGDPCKMALCLETTKEF
;
A
#
# COMPACT_ATOMS: atom_id res chain seq x y z
N MET A 1 -14.68 -33.48 -9.77
CA MET A 1 -13.33 -32.87 -9.80
C MET A 1 -13.31 -31.34 -9.90
N LYS A 2 -14.18 -30.69 -10.69
CA LYS A 2 -14.17 -29.20 -10.84
C LYS A 2 -14.45 -28.42 -9.54
N VAL A 3 -15.36 -28.90 -8.68
CA VAL A 3 -15.77 -28.20 -7.44
C VAL A 3 -14.64 -28.18 -6.39
N LEU A 4 -13.88 -29.27 -6.26
CA LEU A 4 -12.76 -29.36 -5.31
C LEU A 4 -11.62 -28.41 -5.67
N LEU A 5 -11.37 -28.22 -6.97
CA LEU A 5 -10.32 -27.34 -7.48
C LEU A 5 -10.65 -25.85 -7.24
N VAL A 6 -11.93 -25.48 -7.38
CA VAL A 6 -12.40 -24.11 -7.08
C VAL A 6 -12.26 -23.79 -5.59
N LEU A 7 -12.66 -24.70 -4.72
CA LEU A 7 -12.54 -24.54 -3.26
C LEU A 7 -11.08 -24.36 -2.81
N VAL A 8 -10.16 -25.17 -3.35
CA VAL A 8 -8.72 -25.06 -3.03
C VAL A 8 -8.15 -23.73 -3.53
N CYS A 9 -8.52 -23.27 -4.73
CA CYS A 9 -8.09 -21.97 -5.23
C CYS A 9 -8.64 -20.80 -4.38
N CYS A 10 -9.91 -20.83 -3.97
CA CYS A 10 -10.48 -19.79 -3.12
C CYS A 10 -9.79 -19.72 -1.75
N LEU A 11 -9.50 -20.88 -1.14
CA LEU A 11 -8.77 -20.98 0.12
C LEU A 11 -7.34 -20.42 0.00
N ALA A 12 -6.63 -20.74 -1.08
CA ALA A 12 -5.29 -20.22 -1.32
C ALA A 12 -5.25 -18.69 -1.49
N VAL A 13 -6.23 -18.12 -2.19
CA VAL A 13 -6.36 -16.66 -2.35
C VAL A 13 -6.65 -15.97 -1.01
N ALA A 14 -7.59 -16.51 -0.22
CA ALA A 14 -7.90 -15.96 1.09
C ALA A 14 -6.71 -16.00 2.06
N MET A 15 -5.93 -17.09 2.05
CA MET A 15 -4.70 -17.20 2.85
C MET A 15 -3.63 -16.20 2.40
N ALA A 16 -3.47 -15.98 1.09
CA ALA A 16 -2.52 -15.00 0.56
C ALA A 16 -2.89 -13.56 0.93
N GLN A 17 -4.18 -13.20 0.85
CA GLN A 17 -4.67 -11.89 1.27
C GLN A 17 -4.46 -11.66 2.77
N PHE A 18 -4.83 -12.64 3.61
CA PHE A 18 -4.61 -12.57 5.05
C PHE A 18 -3.14 -12.44 5.45
N SER A 19 -2.24 -13.10 4.71
CA SER A 19 -0.79 -12.96 4.89
C SER A 19 -0.32 -11.55 4.53
N SER A 20 -0.81 -10.97 3.45
CA SER A 20 -0.47 -9.60 3.02
C SER A 20 -0.94 -8.56 4.04
N ASP A 21 -2.15 -8.70 4.57
CA ASP A 21 -2.68 -7.76 5.56
C ASP A 21 -1.89 -7.81 6.87
N LYS A 22 -1.50 -9.01 7.31
CA LYS A 22 -0.60 -9.17 8.47
C LYS A 22 0.78 -8.55 8.22
N GLN A 23 1.34 -8.71 7.03
CA GLN A 23 2.64 -8.10 6.69
C GLN A 23 2.55 -6.57 6.73
N ARG A 24 1.48 -5.97 6.19
CA ARG A 24 1.25 -4.52 6.26
C ARG A 24 1.11 -4.03 7.69
N ALA A 25 0.33 -4.73 8.52
CA ALA A 25 0.16 -4.37 9.94
C ALA A 25 1.48 -4.47 10.72
N SER A 26 2.27 -5.53 10.51
CA SER A 26 3.59 -5.67 11.12
C SER A 26 4.53 -4.54 10.68
N ALA A 27 4.58 -4.25 9.37
CA ALA A 27 5.40 -3.17 8.84
C ALA A 27 4.97 -1.79 9.38
N MET A 28 3.67 -1.57 9.60
CA MET A 28 3.17 -0.34 10.21
C MET A 28 3.67 -0.18 11.65
N ASN A 29 3.58 -1.23 12.47
CA ASN A 29 4.09 -1.20 13.84
C ASN A 29 5.60 -0.93 13.89
N GLU A 30 6.38 -1.62 13.05
CA GLU A 30 7.82 -1.37 12.93
C GLU A 30 8.13 0.08 12.53
N CYS A 31 7.38 0.63 11.58
CA CYS A 31 7.54 2.02 11.15
C CYS A 31 7.17 3.02 12.24
N GLN A 32 6.17 2.71 13.05
CA GLN A 32 5.80 3.52 14.20
C GLN A 32 6.93 3.57 15.23
N GLU A 33 7.55 2.42 15.54
CA GLU A 33 8.72 2.34 16.41
C GLU A 33 9.92 3.09 15.83
N GLU A 34 10.24 2.87 14.55
CA GLU A 34 11.37 3.50 13.86
C GLU A 34 11.25 5.03 13.81
N LEU A 35 10.05 5.54 13.50
CA LEU A 35 9.77 6.97 13.42
C LEU A 35 9.45 7.59 14.79
N LYS A 36 9.40 6.78 15.86
CA LYS A 36 9.08 7.19 17.23
C LYS A 36 7.75 7.95 17.30
N VAL A 37 6.75 7.49 16.57
CA VAL A 37 5.41 8.06 16.60
C VAL A 37 4.66 7.49 17.81
N PRO A 38 4.23 8.32 18.78
CA PRO A 38 3.43 7.84 19.90
C PRO A 38 2.11 7.24 19.43
N ASP A 39 1.57 6.25 20.15
CA ASP A 39 0.25 5.65 19.84
C ASP A 39 -0.85 6.71 19.70
N SER A 40 -0.80 7.76 20.52
CA SER A 40 -1.76 8.88 20.49
C SER A 40 -1.70 9.74 19.22
N GLU A 41 -0.65 9.60 18.41
CA GLU A 41 -0.39 10.42 17.22
C GLU A 41 -0.41 9.61 15.92
N VAL A 42 -0.70 8.30 15.98
CA VAL A 42 -0.73 7.44 14.78
C VAL A 42 -1.79 7.89 13.78
N GLU A 43 -2.88 8.51 14.25
CA GLU A 43 -3.94 9.07 13.41
C GLU A 43 -3.69 10.53 12.97
N ASP A 44 -2.63 11.19 13.46
CA ASP A 44 -2.28 12.54 13.02
C ASP A 44 -1.88 12.51 11.53
N PRO A 45 -2.59 13.20 10.63
CA PRO A 45 -2.25 13.25 9.21
C PRO A 45 -0.80 13.69 8.95
N SER A 46 -0.22 14.51 9.84
CA SER A 46 1.17 14.97 9.74
C SER A 46 2.20 13.84 9.92
N LYS A 47 1.85 12.79 10.67
CA LYS A 47 2.68 11.61 10.94
C LYS A 47 2.30 10.43 10.05
N LEU A 48 1.01 10.28 9.80
CA LEU A 48 0.41 9.16 9.11
C LEU A 48 0.96 9.00 7.68
N GLY A 49 1.24 10.11 6.98
CA GLY A 49 1.89 10.05 5.67
C GLY A 49 3.28 9.42 5.71
N CYS A 50 4.09 9.73 6.73
CA CYS A 50 5.42 9.16 6.87
C CYS A 50 5.38 7.70 7.34
N LEU A 51 4.41 7.36 8.19
CA LEU A 51 4.13 5.97 8.55
C LEU A 51 3.81 5.13 7.31
N TYR A 52 2.92 5.61 6.43
CA TYR A 52 2.61 4.93 5.16
C TYR A 52 3.81 4.85 4.22
N ALA A 53 4.58 5.93 4.06
CA ALA A 53 5.77 5.91 3.22
C ALA A 53 6.80 4.87 3.69
N CYS A 54 7.02 4.78 5.01
CA CYS A 54 7.88 3.77 5.60
C CYS A 54 7.32 2.36 5.36
N MET A 55 6.03 2.15 5.60
CA MET A 55 5.38 0.86 5.39
C MET A 55 5.45 0.42 3.92
N HIS A 56 5.16 1.32 2.95
CA HIS A 56 5.27 1.06 1.51
C HIS A 56 6.67 0.58 1.12
N LYS A 57 7.71 1.20 1.68
CA LYS A 57 9.09 0.77 1.45
C LYS A 57 9.36 -0.62 2.02
N LYS A 58 8.94 -0.89 3.26
CA LYS A 58 9.15 -2.20 3.91
C LYS A 58 8.45 -3.35 3.19
N VAL A 59 7.21 -3.15 2.75
CA VAL A 59 6.46 -4.17 2.00
C VAL A 59 6.82 -4.22 0.50
N GLY A 60 7.72 -3.33 0.06
CA GLY A 60 8.27 -3.32 -1.29
C GLY A 60 7.33 -2.80 -2.37
N TYR A 61 6.39 -1.91 -2.01
CA TYR A 61 5.57 -1.15 -2.96
C TYR A 61 6.33 -0.02 -3.62
N THR A 62 7.48 0.36 -3.07
CA THR A 62 8.40 1.32 -3.65
C THR A 62 9.66 0.59 -4.11
N ASP A 63 10.06 0.81 -5.36
CA ASP A 63 11.30 0.29 -5.93
C ASP A 63 12.51 1.11 -5.43
N ALA A 64 13.73 0.66 -5.73
CA ALA A 64 14.95 1.26 -5.20
C ALA A 64 15.19 2.71 -5.68
N ASP A 65 14.62 3.09 -6.81
CA ASP A 65 14.66 4.44 -7.39
C ASP A 65 13.59 5.37 -6.80
N GLY A 66 12.75 4.88 -5.89
CA GLY A 66 11.69 5.65 -5.26
C GLY A 66 10.36 5.64 -6.03
N THR A 67 10.27 4.93 -7.15
CA THR A 67 9.02 4.79 -7.91
C THR A 67 8.10 3.73 -7.29
N TYR A 68 6.78 3.86 -7.50
CA TYR A 68 5.82 2.90 -6.98
C TYR A 68 5.59 1.74 -7.94
N ASN A 69 5.63 0.52 -7.39
CA ASN A 69 5.32 -0.70 -8.09
C ASN A 69 3.80 -0.94 -8.08
N LEU A 70 3.11 -0.42 -9.10
CA LEU A 70 1.65 -0.48 -9.21
C LEU A 70 1.09 -1.90 -9.16
N ARG A 71 1.82 -2.88 -9.69
CA ARG A 71 1.41 -4.28 -9.63
C ARG A 71 1.37 -4.81 -8.20
N LYS A 72 2.39 -4.50 -7.39
CA LYS A 72 2.41 -4.90 -5.98
C LYS A 72 1.38 -4.12 -5.15
N LEU A 73 1.21 -2.84 -5.43
CA LEU A 73 0.22 -1.99 -4.78
C LEU A 73 -1.21 -2.49 -5.03
N ALA A 74 -1.51 -2.91 -6.27
CA ALA A 74 -2.82 -3.44 -6.67
C ALA A 74 -3.06 -4.88 -6.21
N GLY A 75 -1.99 -5.65 -6.00
CA GLY A 75 -2.07 -7.09 -5.75
C GLY A 75 -2.91 -7.80 -6.81
N SER A 76 -3.93 -8.54 -6.37
CA SER A 76 -4.84 -9.29 -7.25
C SER A 76 -5.81 -8.42 -8.07
N ALA A 77 -5.95 -7.13 -7.75
CA ALA A 77 -6.81 -6.21 -8.49
C ALA A 77 -6.16 -5.67 -9.78
N TYR A 78 -4.88 -5.96 -10.00
CA TYR A 78 -4.13 -5.47 -11.15
C TYR A 78 -4.73 -5.94 -12.48
N ASN A 79 -5.17 -4.99 -13.29
CA ASN A 79 -5.59 -5.15 -14.68
C ASN A 79 -5.35 -3.83 -15.44
N GLN A 80 -5.53 -3.82 -16.76
CA GLN A 80 -5.26 -2.63 -17.58
C GLN A 80 -6.08 -1.40 -17.16
N ARG A 81 -7.34 -1.58 -16.76
CA ARG A 81 -8.20 -0.49 -16.27
C ARG A 81 -7.71 0.06 -14.93
N PHE A 82 -7.22 -0.82 -14.06
CA PHE A 82 -6.56 -0.42 -12.82
C PHE A 82 -5.30 0.40 -13.12
N GLU A 83 -4.47 -0.02 -14.07
CA GLU A 83 -3.23 0.67 -14.40
C GLU A 83 -3.46 2.11 -14.87
N GLU A 84 -4.46 2.34 -15.72
CA GLU A 84 -4.81 3.70 -16.16
C GLU A 84 -5.34 4.57 -15.00
N ALA A 85 -6.17 4.00 -14.11
CA ALA A 85 -6.66 4.72 -12.94
C ALA A 85 -5.54 5.02 -11.95
N ALA A 86 -4.68 4.03 -11.70
CA ALA A 86 -3.48 4.14 -10.87
C ALA A 86 -2.54 5.21 -11.39
N GLN A 87 -2.28 5.27 -12.70
CA GLN A 87 -1.42 6.30 -13.26
C GLN A 87 -2.00 7.71 -13.07
N ARG A 88 -3.32 7.89 -13.19
CA ARG A 88 -3.97 9.19 -12.93
C ARG A 88 -3.81 9.62 -11.47
N VAL A 89 -4.09 8.71 -10.53
CA VAL A 89 -3.94 8.97 -9.10
C VAL A 89 -2.47 9.25 -8.74
N MET A 90 -1.54 8.47 -9.29
CA MET A 90 -0.09 8.68 -9.11
C MET A 90 0.35 10.07 -9.57
N ASN A 91 -0.07 10.50 -10.75
CA ASN A 91 0.30 11.82 -11.28
C ASN A 91 -0.28 12.94 -10.41
N MET A 92 -1.55 12.84 -10.05
CA MET A 92 -2.22 13.81 -9.17
C MET A 92 -1.51 13.90 -7.80
N CYS A 93 -1.21 12.76 -7.19
CA CYS A 93 -0.52 12.73 -5.91
C CYS A 93 0.92 13.22 -6.01
N ALA A 94 1.63 12.95 -7.11
CA ALA A 94 2.98 13.45 -7.34
C ALA A 94 3.02 14.98 -7.43
N GLU A 95 2.04 15.58 -8.12
CA GLU A 95 1.90 17.04 -8.22
C GLU A 95 1.62 17.69 -6.85
N GLN A 96 0.77 17.08 -6.04
CA GLN A 96 0.46 17.56 -4.68
C GLN A 96 1.63 17.38 -3.72
N ALA A 97 2.33 16.24 -3.81
CA ALA A 97 3.43 15.88 -2.93
C ALA A 97 4.66 16.74 -3.17
N LYS A 98 4.89 17.22 -4.40
CA LYS A 98 6.08 18.02 -4.77
C LYS A 98 7.39 17.35 -4.35
N GLY A 99 7.47 16.02 -4.52
CA GLY A 99 8.63 15.22 -4.16
C GLY A 99 8.71 14.80 -2.68
N ASP A 100 7.76 15.19 -1.83
CA ASP A 100 7.69 14.73 -0.45
C ASP A 100 7.08 13.31 -0.37
N PRO A 101 7.87 12.28 0.01
CA PRO A 101 7.41 10.90 0.02
C PRO A 101 6.29 10.65 1.05
N CYS A 102 6.25 11.40 2.16
CA CYS A 102 5.20 11.27 3.16
C CYS A 102 3.86 11.79 2.63
N LYS A 103 3.88 12.96 1.96
CA LYS A 103 2.67 13.51 1.31
C LYS A 103 2.20 12.63 0.17
N MET A 104 3.14 12.08 -0.60
CA MET A 104 2.83 11.13 -1.67
C MET A 104 2.09 9.91 -1.12
N ALA A 105 2.64 9.26 -0.09
CA ALA A 105 2.03 8.08 0.51
C ALA A 105 0.68 8.39 1.15
N LEU A 106 0.53 9.53 1.83
CA LEU A 106 -0.75 9.97 2.40
C LEU A 106 -1.80 10.20 1.30
N CYS A 107 -1.43 10.84 0.20
CA CYS A 107 -2.34 11.07 -0.92
C CYS A 107 -2.82 9.75 -1.52
N LEU A 108 -1.93 8.77 -1.71
CA LEU A 108 -2.29 7.46 -2.25
C LEU A 108 -3.25 6.68 -1.34
N GLU A 109 -3.03 6.71 -0.02
CA GLU A 109 -3.88 5.97 0.95
C GLU A 109 -5.24 6.67 1.21
N THR A 110 -5.31 7.99 1.01
CA THR A 110 -6.55 8.76 1.16
C THR A 110 -7.35 8.86 -0.14
N THR A 111 -6.70 8.75 -1.30
CA THR A 111 -7.37 8.69 -2.62
C THR A 111 -7.84 7.26 -2.88
N LYS A 112 -8.90 6.82 -2.19
CA LYS A 112 -9.49 5.47 -2.33
C LYS A 112 -10.42 5.31 -3.54
N GLU A 113 -10.06 5.87 -4.69
CA GLU A 113 -10.79 5.67 -5.95
C GLU A 113 -10.01 4.73 -6.90
N PHE A 114 -10.04 3.43 -6.58
CA PHE A 114 -9.65 2.36 -7.52
C PHE A 114 -10.80 1.37 -7.71
#